data_AF-A0A968FPF7-F1
#
_entry.id   AF-A0A968FPF7-F1
#
_cell.length_a   1.000
_cell.length_b   1.000
_cell.length_c   1.000
_cell.angle_alpha   90.00
_cell.angle_beta   90.00
_cell.angle_gamma   90.00
#
_symmetry.space_group_name_H-M   'P 1'
#
loop_
_entity.id
_entity.type
_entity.pdbx_description
1 polymer ?
#
loop_
_entity_poly.entity_id
_entity_poly.type
_entity_poly.pdbx_seq_one_letter_code
_entity_poly.pdbx_strand_id
1 'polypeptide(L)'
;MTFPRMPGTKNIPAVLLIAWMVFYSVPAWADTVEFDEGNILRGKVAASKKGKLTFSTDYAEKTEIPFEKIQKIETDEPVTLKLTNDSILTGKLTTLEDGRPAVILEPMGESVPFQWAQVKTINEPPSHWTGHLAIGGTVQTGNVDRASVSAAFDARRNWQHDRFQFRFLHNYAEQDGT
;
A
#
# COMPACT_ATOMS: atom_id res chain seq x y z
N MET A 1 28.46 -6.84 -66.03
CA MET A 1 28.26 -5.41 -65.75
C MET A 1 26.76 -5.20 -65.55
N THR A 2 26.39 -4.33 -64.60
CA THR A 2 25.03 -3.92 -64.13
C THR A 2 24.44 -4.69 -62.93
N PHE A 3 24.49 -4.05 -61.76
CA PHE A 3 23.69 -4.36 -60.56
C PHE A 3 22.35 -3.59 -60.64
N PRO A 4 21.22 -4.15 -60.20
CA PRO A 4 20.02 -3.36 -59.93
C PRO A 4 20.10 -2.67 -58.56
N ARG A 5 19.78 -1.38 -58.55
CA ARG A 5 19.74 -0.48 -57.38
C ARG A 5 18.52 -0.75 -56.50
N MET A 6 18.70 -0.78 -55.18
CA MET A 6 17.62 -0.63 -54.20
C MET A 6 17.14 0.84 -54.16
N PRO A 7 15.82 1.12 -54.12
CA PRO A 7 15.33 2.45 -53.85
C PRO A 7 15.01 2.66 -52.36
N GLY A 8 15.77 3.57 -51.74
CA GLY A 8 15.26 4.66 -50.91
C GLY A 8 14.58 4.33 -49.58
N THR A 9 15.36 4.19 -48.51
CA THR A 9 14.88 4.43 -47.14
C THR A 9 14.52 5.91 -46.99
N LYS A 10 13.23 6.23 -46.95
CA LYS A 10 12.74 7.57 -46.63
C LYS A 10 13.07 7.89 -45.17
N ASN A 11 13.94 8.87 -44.96
CA ASN A 11 14.23 9.45 -43.65
C ASN A 11 12.94 10.08 -43.11
N ILE A 12 12.32 9.43 -42.12
CA ILE A 12 11.22 10.00 -41.35
C ILE A 12 11.86 11.05 -40.42
N PRO A 13 11.46 12.33 -40.45
CA PRO A 13 12.12 13.36 -39.66
C PRO A 13 11.85 13.11 -38.18
N ALA A 14 12.93 12.97 -37.41
CA ALA A 14 12.99 12.74 -35.97
C ALA A 14 12.47 13.92 -35.10
N VAL A 15 11.57 14.73 -35.64
CA VAL A 15 11.10 15.99 -35.01
C VAL A 15 9.77 15.80 -34.27
N LEU A 16 9.07 14.67 -34.46
CA LEU A 16 7.77 14.42 -33.82
C LEU A 16 7.83 13.73 -32.45
N LEU A 17 9.01 13.41 -31.91
CA LEU A 17 9.16 12.72 -30.62
C LEU A 17 9.46 13.63 -29.42
N ILE A 18 9.64 14.93 -29.62
CA ILE A 18 10.00 15.87 -28.54
C ILE A 18 8.75 16.53 -27.89
N ALA A 19 7.56 16.34 -28.44
CA ALA A 19 6.34 17.02 -27.98
C ALA A 19 5.57 16.31 -26.84
N TRP A 20 6.07 15.18 -26.31
CA TRP A 20 5.32 14.37 -25.32
C TRP A 20 5.98 14.30 -23.94
N MET A 21 6.67 15.36 -23.53
CA MET A 21 7.30 15.45 -22.21
C MET A 21 6.95 16.74 -21.47
N VAL A 22 5.71 17.21 -21.63
CA VAL A 22 5.11 18.08 -20.61
C VAL A 22 4.73 17.17 -19.46
N PHE A 23 5.71 16.91 -18.58
CA PHE A 23 5.45 16.42 -17.23
C PHE A 23 4.49 17.43 -16.61
N TYR A 24 3.24 17.02 -16.42
CA TYR A 24 2.32 17.73 -15.53
C TYR A 24 2.97 17.72 -14.16
N SER A 25 3.65 18.81 -13.80
CA SER A 25 3.95 19.11 -12.41
C SER A 25 2.62 19.48 -11.78
N VAL A 26 1.84 18.47 -11.39
CA VAL A 26 0.72 18.68 -10.48
C VAL A 26 1.32 19.35 -9.26
N PRO A 27 0.87 20.55 -8.86
CA PRO A 27 1.28 21.09 -7.59
C PRO A 27 0.79 20.09 -6.55
N ALA A 28 1.71 19.31 -5.98
CA ALA A 28 1.40 18.45 -4.85
C ALA A 28 1.09 19.40 -3.68
N TRP A 29 -0.19 19.68 -3.47
CA TRP A 29 -0.62 20.34 -2.26
C TRP A 29 -0.39 19.31 -1.16
N ALA A 30 0.66 19.53 -0.39
CA ALA A 30 1.03 18.63 0.68
C ALA A 30 -0.04 18.72 1.77
N ASP A 31 -0.42 17.57 2.32
CA ASP A 31 -1.27 17.49 3.50
C ASP A 31 -0.64 18.33 4.61
N THR A 32 -1.47 19.05 5.37
CA THR A 32 -1.02 19.98 6.39
C THR A 32 -1.57 19.59 7.75
N VAL A 33 -0.69 19.53 8.74
CA VAL A 33 -1.03 19.24 10.15
C VAL A 33 -0.48 20.38 11.00
N GLU A 34 -1.38 21.08 11.71
CA GLU A 34 -1.06 22.15 12.65
C GLU A 34 -1.18 21.64 14.09
N PHE A 35 -0.18 21.96 14.91
CA PHE A 35 -0.07 21.55 16.31
C PHE A 35 -0.52 22.66 17.26
N ASP A 36 -0.74 22.28 18.52
CA ASP A 36 -1.09 23.18 19.64
C ASP A 36 -0.14 24.38 19.82
N GLU A 37 1.14 24.23 19.45
CA GLU A 37 2.15 25.29 19.55
C GLU A 37 2.32 26.13 18.27
N GLY A 38 1.41 26.00 17.28
CA GLY A 38 1.48 26.72 16.00
C GLY A 38 2.51 26.18 15.01
N ASN A 39 3.13 25.04 15.32
CA ASN A 39 3.98 24.32 14.38
C ASN A 39 3.11 23.75 13.24
N ILE A 40 3.59 23.85 12.00
CA ILE A 40 2.91 23.33 10.82
C ILE A 40 3.82 22.32 10.13
N LEU A 41 3.35 21.08 10.01
CA LEU A 41 3.99 20.06 9.20
C LEU A 41 3.27 19.92 7.88
N ARG A 42 4.06 19.89 6.80
CA ARG A 42 3.60 19.63 5.43
C ARG A 42 4.19 18.32 4.94
N GLY A 43 3.38 17.48 4.33
CA GLY A 43 3.79 16.16 3.89
C GLY A 43 2.62 15.33 3.39
N LYS A 44 2.59 14.05 3.76
CA LYS A 44 1.54 13.11 3.37
C LYS A 44 1.05 12.31 4.57
N VAL A 45 -0.28 12.24 4.74
CA VAL A 45 -0.94 11.36 5.69
C VAL A 45 -0.87 9.92 5.17
N ALA A 46 0.01 9.12 5.77
CA ALA A 46 0.24 7.75 5.32
C ALA A 46 -0.82 6.80 5.89
N ALA A 47 -0.97 6.79 7.22
CA ALA A 47 -1.89 5.89 7.93
C ALA A 47 -2.15 6.40 9.35
N SER A 48 -3.01 5.71 10.10
CA SER A 48 -3.04 5.86 11.56
C SER A 48 -3.17 4.52 12.27
N LYS A 49 -2.57 4.44 13.46
CA LYS A 49 -2.62 3.24 14.30
C LYS A 49 -2.54 3.62 15.77
N LYS A 50 -3.37 2.98 16.61
CA LYS A 50 -3.34 3.13 18.08
C LYS A 50 -3.40 4.60 18.56
N GLY A 51 -4.27 5.41 17.95
CA GLY A 51 -4.44 6.82 18.36
C GLY A 51 -3.33 7.77 17.91
N LYS A 52 -2.46 7.33 16.99
CA LYS A 52 -1.43 8.16 16.37
C LYS A 52 -1.56 8.18 14.85
N LEU A 53 -1.33 9.35 14.27
CA LEU A 53 -1.21 9.58 12.84
C LEU A 53 0.24 9.27 12.41
N THR A 54 0.41 8.42 11.40
CA THR A 54 1.69 8.24 10.70
C THR A 54 1.73 9.24 9.54
N PHE A 55 2.65 10.19 9.65
CA PHE A 55 2.86 11.26 8.68
C PHE A 55 4.25 11.13 8.05
N SER A 56 4.35 11.34 6.74
CA SER A 56 5.62 11.32 6.01
C SER A 56 5.92 12.72 5.49
N THR A 57 7.16 13.18 5.64
CA THR A 57 7.66 14.42 5.05
C THR A 57 8.83 14.13 4.12
N ASP A 58 9.26 15.12 3.33
CA ASP A 58 10.39 14.96 2.40
C ASP A 58 11.73 14.65 3.10
N TYR A 59 11.82 14.97 4.40
CA TYR A 59 13.02 14.80 5.22
C TYR A 59 12.88 13.70 6.28
N ALA A 60 11.67 13.20 6.55
CA ALA A 60 11.42 12.14 7.51
C ALA A 60 10.38 11.15 6.97
N GLU A 61 10.81 9.90 6.75
CA GLU A 61 10.00 8.87 6.09
C GLU A 61 8.72 8.51 6.88
N LYS A 62 8.80 8.44 8.21
CA LYS A 62 7.64 8.17 9.08
C LYS A 62 7.78 8.86 10.42
N THR A 63 6.84 9.75 10.71
CA THR A 63 6.70 10.45 11.99
C THR A 63 5.35 10.07 12.61
N GLU A 64 5.36 9.61 13.85
CA GLU A 64 4.13 9.31 14.59
C GLU A 64 3.69 10.52 15.43
N ILE A 65 2.48 11.02 15.17
CA ILE A 65 1.90 12.17 15.85
C ILE A 65 0.67 11.73 16.64
N PRO A 66 0.61 11.94 17.97
CA PRO A 66 -0.59 11.67 18.76
C PRO A 66 -1.76 12.56 18.30
N PHE A 67 -2.97 12.01 18.17
CA PHE A 67 -4.12 12.81 17.76
C PHE A 67 -4.44 13.98 18.71
N GLU A 68 -4.12 13.82 20.01
CA GLU A 68 -4.31 14.86 21.04
C GLU A 68 -3.51 16.14 20.76
N LYS A 69 -2.46 16.06 19.95
CA LYS A 69 -1.59 17.18 19.59
C LYS A 69 -1.98 17.85 18.28
N ILE A 70 -2.97 17.31 17.56
CA ILE A 70 -3.43 17.83 16.27
C ILE A 70 -4.53 18.85 16.53
N GLN A 71 -4.26 20.11 16.20
CA GLN A 71 -5.23 21.19 16.27
C GLN A 71 -5.98 21.36 14.96
N LYS A 72 -5.26 21.36 13.83
CA LYS A 72 -5.86 21.39 12.49
C LYS A 72 -5.23 20.34 11.60
N ILE A 73 -6.05 19.77 10.73
CA ILE A 73 -5.63 18.86 9.68
C ILE A 73 -6.36 19.20 8.39
N GLU A 74 -5.63 19.15 7.29
CA GLU A 74 -6.14 19.31 5.94
C GLU A 74 -5.43 18.31 5.03
N THR A 75 -6.18 17.51 4.26
CA THR A 75 -5.61 16.58 3.28
C THR A 75 -6.07 16.92 1.87
N ASP A 76 -5.16 16.81 0.92
CA ASP A 76 -5.48 17.05 -0.49
C ASP A 76 -6.11 15.80 -1.13
N GLU A 77 -5.57 14.62 -0.82
CA GLU A 77 -6.12 13.34 -1.27
C GLU A 77 -7.22 12.85 -0.31
N PRO A 78 -8.26 12.16 -0.83
CA PRO A 78 -9.25 11.50 0.01
C PRO A 78 -8.60 10.34 0.78
N VAL A 79 -8.89 10.27 2.06
CA VAL A 79 -8.45 9.20 2.96
C VAL A 79 -9.63 8.35 3.39
N THR A 80 -9.36 7.10 3.73
CA THR A 80 -10.36 6.18 4.28
C THR A 80 -10.24 6.14 5.79
N LEU A 81 -11.24 6.66 6.49
CA LEU A 81 -11.36 6.63 7.94
C LEU A 81 -12.27 5.50 8.36
N LYS A 82 -11.80 4.70 9.32
CA LYS A 82 -12.62 3.71 10.01
C LYS A 82 -12.84 4.17 11.44
N LEU A 83 -14.11 4.27 11.82
CA LEU A 83 -14.51 4.67 13.16
C LEU A 83 -14.61 3.45 14.10
N THR A 84 -14.68 3.70 15.41
CA THR A 84 -14.82 2.66 16.45
C THR A 84 -16.13 1.90 16.36
N ASN A 85 -17.17 2.49 15.75
CA ASN A 85 -18.45 1.85 15.42
C ASN A 85 -18.41 1.04 14.11
N ASP A 86 -17.22 0.79 13.55
CA ASP A 86 -16.96 0.12 12.27
C ASP A 86 -17.58 0.82 11.03
N SER A 87 -18.05 2.06 11.16
CA SER A 87 -18.40 2.89 10.01
C SER A 87 -17.15 3.29 9.23
N ILE A 88 -17.25 3.27 7.90
CA ILE A 88 -16.17 3.66 6.98
C ILE A 88 -16.59 4.95 6.29
N LEU A 89 -15.78 5.99 6.43
CA LEU A 89 -15.94 7.28 5.77
C LEU A 89 -14.76 7.47 4.80
N THR A 90 -15.06 7.79 3.55
CA THR A 90 -14.03 8.05 2.54
C THR A 90 -14.16 9.47 2.04
N GLY A 91 -13.09 10.26 2.17
CA GLY A 91 -13.13 11.67 1.81
C GLY A 91 -11.91 12.45 2.31
N LYS A 92 -11.89 13.74 2.02
CA LYS A 92 -10.80 14.63 2.43
C LYS A 92 -10.95 15.03 3.89
N LEU A 93 -9.86 15.06 4.64
CA LEU A 93 -9.85 15.58 6.00
C LEU A 93 -9.76 17.10 5.97
N THR A 94 -10.58 17.74 6.79
CA THR A 94 -10.54 19.18 7.01
C THR A 94 -10.83 19.49 8.47
N THR A 95 -10.60 20.73 8.89
CA THR A 95 -10.99 21.23 10.21
C THR A 95 -12.03 22.33 10.01
N LEU A 96 -13.18 22.18 10.66
CA LEU A 96 -14.26 23.15 10.59
C LEU A 96 -13.86 24.45 11.32
N GLU A 97 -14.60 25.54 11.07
CA GLU A 97 -14.37 26.85 11.71
C GLU A 97 -14.45 26.79 13.24
N ASP A 98 -15.19 25.82 13.79
CA ASP A 98 -15.30 25.58 15.23
C ASP A 98 -14.13 24.77 15.82
N GLY A 99 -13.12 24.42 15.00
CA GLY A 99 -11.95 23.67 15.39
C GLY A 99 -12.15 22.15 15.46
N ARG A 100 -13.31 21.63 15.07
CA ARG A 100 -13.54 20.17 15.04
C ARG A 100 -13.04 19.56 13.73
N PRO A 101 -12.42 18.36 13.77
CA PRO A 101 -12.05 17.66 12.55
C PRO A 101 -13.31 17.11 11.85
N ALA A 102 -13.31 17.18 10.52
CA ALA A 102 -14.39 16.70 9.69
C ALA A 102 -13.86 15.99 8.44
N VAL A 103 -14.69 15.13 7.87
CA VAL A 103 -14.44 14.45 6.60
C VAL A 103 -15.40 15.02 5.57
N ILE A 104 -14.87 15.55 4.47
CA ILE A 104 -15.66 15.91 3.30
C ILE A 104 -15.82 14.63 2.48
N LEU A 105 -16.99 14.00 2.56
CA LEU A 105 -17.29 12.74 1.91
C LEU A 105 -17.29 12.87 0.38
N GLU A 106 -16.62 11.96 -0.31
CA GLU A 106 -16.72 11.86 -1.76
C GLU A 106 -17.73 10.76 -2.17
N PRO A 107 -18.55 10.98 -3.21
CA PRO A 107 -18.67 12.17 -4.06
C PRO A 107 -19.69 13.22 -3.57
N MET A 108 -20.30 13.01 -2.39
CA MET A 108 -21.45 13.81 -1.93
C MET A 108 -21.09 15.24 -1.51
N GLY A 109 -19.84 15.51 -1.15
CA GLY A 109 -19.36 16.82 -0.66
C GLY A 109 -19.87 17.18 0.74
N GLU A 110 -20.54 16.25 1.42
CA GLU A 110 -21.06 16.46 2.77
C GLU A 110 -19.92 16.42 3.79
N SER A 111 -19.85 17.44 4.65
CA SER A 111 -18.87 17.50 5.72
C SER A 111 -19.43 16.84 6.98
N VAL A 112 -18.85 15.70 7.35
CA VAL A 112 -19.23 14.93 8.53
C VAL A 112 -18.19 15.19 9.64
N PRO A 113 -18.55 15.92 10.72
CA PRO A 113 -17.66 16.10 11.85
C PRO A 113 -17.47 14.78 12.61
N PHE A 114 -16.27 14.55 13.12
CA PHE A 114 -15.96 13.40 13.95
C PHE A 114 -15.10 13.79 15.16
N GLN A 115 -14.84 12.84 16.05
CA GLN A 115 -13.89 13.02 17.15
C GLN A 115 -12.69 12.09 16.97
N TRP A 116 -11.49 12.57 17.26
CA TRP A 116 -10.27 11.75 17.21
C TRP A 116 -10.37 10.46 18.05
N ALA A 117 -11.06 10.52 19.19
CA ALA A 117 -11.31 9.36 20.06
C ALA A 117 -12.14 8.26 19.38
N GLN A 118 -12.90 8.60 18.34
CA GLN A 118 -13.70 7.65 17.56
C GLN A 118 -12.93 7.09 16.37
N VAL A 119 -11.74 7.61 16.03
CA VAL A 119 -10.94 7.12 14.90
C VAL A 119 -10.21 5.84 15.31
N LYS A 120 -10.54 4.74 14.65
CA LYS A 120 -9.89 3.44 14.85
C LYS A 120 -8.63 3.33 13.98
N THR A 121 -8.76 3.61 12.68
CA THR A 121 -7.67 3.59 11.69
C THR A 121 -7.93 4.59 10.57
N ILE A 122 -6.85 5.06 9.94
CA ILE A 122 -6.84 5.86 8.72
C ILE A 122 -6.00 5.10 7.70
N ASN A 123 -6.51 4.98 6.47
CA ASN A 123 -5.88 4.25 5.37
C ASN A 123 -5.42 2.85 5.80
N GLU A 124 -6.33 2.10 6.43
CA GLU A 124 -6.04 0.71 6.81
C GLU A 124 -5.80 -0.12 5.53
N PRO A 125 -4.63 -0.76 5.38
CA PRO A 125 -4.38 -1.60 4.22
C PRO A 125 -5.37 -2.77 4.24
N PRO A 126 -5.95 -3.15 3.08
CA PRO A 126 -6.89 -4.26 3.03
C PRO A 126 -6.21 -5.55 3.48
N SER A 127 -6.92 -6.37 4.27
CA SER A 127 -6.43 -7.69 4.65
C SER A 127 -6.29 -8.57 3.40
N HIS A 128 -5.13 -9.15 3.17
CA HIS A 128 -4.88 -10.10 2.09
C HIS A 128 -4.54 -11.50 2.63
N TRP A 129 -4.71 -12.51 1.78
CA TRP A 129 -4.16 -13.83 2.01
C TRP A 129 -2.71 -13.87 1.53
N THR A 130 -1.85 -14.59 2.25
CA THR A 130 -0.48 -14.89 1.85
C THR A 130 -0.36 -16.41 1.73
N GLY A 131 0.06 -16.90 0.56
CA GLY A 131 0.23 -18.33 0.29
C GLY A 131 1.68 -18.66 -0.09
N HIS A 132 2.12 -19.86 0.26
CA HIS A 132 3.40 -20.43 -0.15
C HIS A 132 3.19 -21.88 -0.59
N LEU A 133 3.84 -22.26 -1.69
CA LEU A 133 3.86 -23.64 -2.20
C LEU A 133 5.32 -24.02 -2.42
N ALA A 134 5.73 -25.17 -1.86
CA ALA A 134 7.05 -25.75 -2.03
C ALA A 134 6.93 -27.20 -2.50
N ILE A 135 7.77 -27.59 -3.46
CA ILE A 135 7.86 -28.95 -3.98
C ILE A 135 9.35 -29.30 -3.98
N GLY A 136 9.71 -30.47 -3.46
CA GLY A 136 11.11 -30.88 -3.34
C GLY A 136 11.27 -32.38 -3.56
N GLY A 137 12.39 -32.77 -4.17
CA GLY A 137 12.75 -34.17 -4.39
C GLY A 137 14.16 -34.45 -3.89
N THR A 138 14.41 -35.69 -3.46
CA THR A 138 15.75 -36.14 -3.07
C THR A 138 15.97 -37.56 -3.53
N VAL A 139 17.12 -37.82 -4.14
CA VAL A 139 17.56 -39.14 -4.58
C VAL A 139 18.88 -39.43 -3.89
N GLN A 140 18.98 -40.60 -3.28
CA GLN A 140 20.18 -41.09 -2.60
C GLN A 140 20.50 -42.48 -3.14
N THR A 141 21.75 -42.67 -3.56
CA THR A 141 22.28 -43.93 -4.10
C THR A 141 23.42 -44.42 -3.21
N GLY A 142 23.50 -45.73 -2.99
CA GLY A 142 24.51 -46.35 -2.14
C GLY A 142 24.21 -47.84 -1.93
N ASN A 143 24.32 -48.33 -0.69
CA ASN A 143 23.89 -49.71 -0.36
C ASN A 143 22.36 -49.89 -0.48
N VAL A 144 21.61 -48.79 -0.54
CA VAL A 144 20.16 -48.73 -0.65
C VAL A 144 19.83 -47.56 -1.57
N ASP A 145 18.92 -47.79 -2.50
CA ASP A 145 18.37 -46.74 -3.35
C ASP A 145 17.15 -46.14 -2.67
N ARG A 146 17.17 -44.82 -2.47
CA ARG A 146 16.05 -44.09 -1.89
C ARG A 146 15.71 -42.88 -2.73
N ALA A 147 14.44 -42.79 -3.10
CA ALA A 147 13.86 -41.60 -3.71
C ALA A 147 12.78 -41.05 -2.79
N SER A 148 12.70 -39.72 -2.68
CA SER A 148 11.62 -39.07 -1.96
C SER A 148 11.14 -37.83 -2.69
N VAL A 149 9.84 -37.57 -2.57
CA VAL A 149 9.17 -36.39 -3.10
C VAL A 149 8.36 -35.77 -1.96
N SER A 150 8.36 -34.45 -1.91
CA SER A 150 7.65 -33.68 -0.91
C SER A 150 6.89 -32.53 -1.56
N ALA A 151 5.71 -32.23 -1.02
CA ALA A 151 4.92 -31.07 -1.36
C ALA A 151 4.45 -30.42 -0.06
N ALA A 152 4.58 -29.11 0.03
CA ALA A 152 4.14 -28.32 1.17
C ALA A 152 3.37 -27.09 0.70
N PHE A 153 2.25 -26.82 1.34
CA PHE A 153 1.42 -25.65 1.10
C PHE A 153 1.13 -24.95 2.43
N ASP A 154 1.30 -23.63 2.45
CA ASP A 154 0.97 -22.77 3.59
C ASP A 154 0.09 -21.62 3.10
N ALA A 155 -1.00 -21.35 3.82
CA ALA A 155 -1.86 -20.20 3.57
C ALA A 155 -2.16 -19.49 4.88
N ARG A 156 -1.98 -18.16 4.89
CA ARG A 156 -2.11 -17.33 6.08
C ARG A 156 -2.99 -16.10 5.79
N ARG A 157 -3.83 -15.74 6.75
CA ARG A 157 -4.53 -14.46 6.79
C ARG A 157 -4.45 -13.87 8.20
N ASN A 158 -4.12 -12.58 8.27
CA ASN A 158 -4.11 -11.84 9.52
C ASN A 158 -5.36 -10.95 9.56
N TRP A 159 -6.17 -11.12 10.60
CA TRP A 159 -7.20 -10.18 11.03
C TRP A 159 -6.61 -9.26 12.11
N GLN A 160 -7.43 -8.31 12.58
CA GLN A 160 -7.03 -7.35 13.61
C GLN A 160 -6.64 -7.99 14.94
N HIS A 161 -7.32 -9.07 15.34
CA HIS A 161 -7.04 -9.79 16.58
C HIS A 161 -6.67 -11.26 16.39
N ASP A 162 -6.91 -11.80 15.20
CA ASP A 162 -6.73 -13.24 14.93
C ASP A 162 -5.79 -13.48 13.77
N ARG A 163 -5.07 -14.60 13.84
CA ARG A 163 -4.27 -15.11 12.73
C ARG A 163 -4.77 -16.50 12.38
N PHE A 164 -5.24 -16.67 11.14
CA PHE A 164 -5.52 -17.99 10.60
C PHE A 164 -4.33 -18.46 9.77
N GLN A 165 -3.94 -19.72 9.98
CA GLN A 165 -2.90 -20.39 9.21
C GLN A 165 -3.34 -21.81 8.89
N PHE A 166 -3.31 -22.16 7.61
CA PHE A 166 -3.51 -23.51 7.11
C PHE A 166 -2.18 -24.04 6.56
N ARG A 167 -1.76 -25.21 7.02
CA ARG A 167 -0.54 -25.87 6.56
C ARG A 167 -0.84 -27.30 6.15
N PHE A 168 -0.42 -27.66 4.95
CA PHE A 168 -0.49 -29.01 4.43
C PHE A 168 0.92 -29.45 4.01
N LEU A 169 1.30 -30.66 4.41
CA LEU A 169 2.58 -31.26 4.02
C LEU A 169 2.36 -32.72 3.66
N HIS A 170 2.85 -33.11 2.50
CA HIS A 170 2.82 -34.47 2.00
C HIS A 170 4.23 -34.90 1.62
N ASN A 171 4.64 -36.09 2.09
CA ASN A 171 5.93 -36.68 1.77
C ASN A 171 5.71 -38.14 1.35
N TYR A 172 6.29 -38.51 0.22
CA TYR A 172 6.33 -39.87 -0.29
C TYR A 172 7.80 -40.27 -0.42
N ALA A 173 8.15 -41.47 0.05
CA ALA A 173 9.49 -42.01 -0.05
C ALA A 173 9.43 -43.50 -0.42
N GLU A 174 10.27 -43.88 -1.37
CA GLU A 174 10.42 -45.26 -1.84
C GLU A 174 11.86 -45.71 -1.56
N GLN A 175 12.01 -46.96 -1.15
CA GLN A 175 13.29 -47.54 -0.78
C GLN A 175 13.41 -48.96 -1.31
N ASP A 176 14.41 -49.17 -2.16
CA ASP A 176 14.74 -50.49 -2.70
C ASP A 176 16.05 -50.99 -2.08
N GLY A 177 16.03 -52.23 -1.58
CA GLY A 177 17.21 -52.95 -1.11
C GLY A 177 17.81 -53.78 -2.24
N THR A 178 19.13 -53.83 -2.31
CA THR A 178 19.88 -54.69 -3.25
C THR A 178 19.83 -56.16 -2.84
#